data_AF-A0A1U9P8I6-F1
#
_entry.id   AF-A0A1U9P8I6-F1
#
_cell.length_a   1.000
_cell.length_b   1.000
_cell.length_c   1.000
_cell.angle_alpha   90.00
_cell.angle_beta   90.00
_cell.angle_gamma   90.00
#
_symmetry.space_group_name_H-M   'P 1'
#
loop_
_entity.id
_entity.type
_entity.pdbx_description
1 polymer ?
#
loop_
_entity_poly.entity_id
_entity_poly.type
_entity_poly.pdbx_seq_one_letter_code
_entity_poly.pdbx_strand_id
1 'polypeptide(L)'
;MTCDFKLAEAHWNTWGPKTATATGTDMVNDCRPYCAAGRFHPYPVTVTLSDPQPWPHHPGTQRFTTIRLLYTHTPPTPTPKDVTYKLVYDTPTPTPTP
;
A
#
# COMPACT_ATOMS: atom_id res chain seq x y z
N MET A 1 15.91 -2.64 8.47
CA MET A 1 15.11 -3.87 8.46
C MET A 1 13.75 -3.47 7.92
N THR A 2 13.54 -3.66 6.63
CA THR A 2 12.29 -3.27 5.97
C THR A 2 11.20 -4.24 6.43
N CYS A 3 10.07 -3.75 6.92
CA CYS A 3 8.89 -4.59 7.12
C CYS A 3 8.46 -5.07 5.74
N ASP A 4 8.66 -6.35 5.43
CA ASP A 4 8.13 -6.95 4.22
C ASP A 4 6.63 -7.19 4.43
N PHE A 5 5.80 -6.37 3.77
CA PHE A 5 4.37 -6.50 3.80
C PHE A 5 3.79 -6.32 2.39
N LYS A 6 2.65 -6.97 2.15
CA LYS A 6 1.91 -6.83 0.89
C LYS A 6 0.43 -6.73 1.16
N LEU A 7 -0.25 -5.85 0.42
CA LEU A 7 -1.70 -5.79 0.42
C LEU A 7 -2.25 -6.81 -0.56
N ALA A 8 -3.12 -7.70 -0.09
CA ALA A 8 -3.79 -8.73 -0.88
C ALA A 8 -5.32 -8.58 -0.80
N GLU A 9 -6.02 -9.20 -1.75
CA GLU A 9 -7.49 -9.32 -1.74
C GLU A 9 -8.20 -7.97 -1.58
N ALA A 10 -7.69 -6.94 -2.26
CA ALA A 10 -8.29 -5.62 -2.23
C ALA A 10 -9.61 -5.61 -3.00
N HIS A 11 -10.72 -5.40 -2.27
CA HIS A 11 -12.06 -5.29 -2.82
C HIS A 11 -12.53 -3.83 -2.75
N TRP A 12 -12.56 -3.16 -3.90
CA TRP A 12 -12.97 -1.76 -3.99
C TRP A 12 -14.47 -1.61 -3.77
N ASN A 13 -14.84 -0.79 -2.79
CA ASN A 13 -16.22 -0.41 -2.53
C ASN A 13 -16.60 0.85 -3.31
N THR A 14 -15.69 1.83 -3.36
CA THR A 14 -15.90 3.08 -4.08
C THR A 14 -14.64 3.52 -4.80
N TRP A 15 -14.82 4.17 -5.95
CA TRP A 15 -13.74 4.80 -6.70
C TRP A 15 -14.19 6.17 -7.22
N GLY A 16 -13.81 7.23 -6.49
CA GLY A 16 -14.15 8.60 -6.83
C GLY A 16 -12.94 9.41 -7.31
N PRO A 17 -13.15 10.66 -7.74
CA PRO A 17 -12.07 11.52 -8.23
C PRO A 17 -11.11 12.01 -7.13
N LYS A 18 -11.54 12.01 -5.86
CA LYS A 18 -10.75 12.50 -4.72
C LYS A 18 -10.28 11.39 -3.78
N THR A 19 -11.05 10.31 -3.71
CA THR A 19 -10.80 9.20 -2.81
C THR A 19 -11.32 7.89 -3.40
N ALA A 20 -10.68 6.78 -3.06
CA ALA A 20 -11.21 5.44 -3.28
C ALA A 20 -11.13 4.63 -1.97
N THR A 21 -12.09 3.74 -1.75
CA THR A 21 -12.15 2.90 -0.54
C THR A 21 -12.25 1.44 -0.90
N ALA A 22 -11.58 0.60 -0.11
CA ALA A 22 -11.62 -0.85 -0.25
C ALA A 22 -11.53 -1.53 1.12
N THR A 23 -11.88 -2.81 1.15
CA THR A 23 -11.39 -3.74 2.17
C THR A 23 -10.24 -4.55 1.61
N GLY A 24 -9.36 -5.06 2.45
CA GLY A 24 -8.28 -5.94 2.02
C GLY A 24 -7.57 -6.60 3.20
N THR A 25 -6.50 -7.33 2.89
CA THR A 25 -5.68 -8.02 3.87
C THR A 25 -4.23 -7.56 3.74
N ASP A 26 -3.70 -6.97 4.81
CA ASP A 26 -2.27 -6.69 4.92
C ASP A 26 -1.55 -7.96 5.38
N MET A 27 -0.69 -8.50 4.52
CA MET A 27 0.08 -9.71 4.79
C MET A 27 1.47 -9.29 5.25
N VAL A 28 1.74 -9.42 6.55
CA VAL A 28 3.01 -8.98 7.16
C VAL A 28 3.92 -10.18 7.42
N ASN A 29 5.15 -10.12 6.93
CA ASN A 29 6.18 -11.12 7.18
C ASN A 29 6.86 -10.87 8.52
N ASP A 30 6.92 -11.89 9.38
CA ASP A 30 7.59 -11.80 10.68
C ASP A 30 9.12 -11.71 10.58
N CYS A 31 9.70 -12.05 9.41
CA CYS A 31 11.12 -12.01 9.09
C CYS A 31 12.03 -12.68 10.13
N ARG A 32 11.60 -13.78 10.78
CA ARG A 32 12.40 -14.50 11.77
C ARG A 32 12.83 -15.89 11.26
N PRO A 33 14.14 -16.26 11.32
CA PRO A 33 15.29 -15.43 11.72
C PRO A 33 15.76 -14.44 10.64
N TYR A 34 15.31 -14.61 9.40
CA TYR A 34 15.52 -13.68 8.28
C TYR A 34 14.29 -13.73 7.35
N CYS A 35 14.11 -12.72 6.49
CA CYS A 35 12.86 -12.54 5.73
C CYS A 35 12.46 -13.70 4.81
N ALA A 36 13.40 -14.37 4.15
CA ALA A 36 13.09 -15.51 3.29
C ALA A 36 12.65 -16.78 4.07
N ALA A 37 12.92 -16.87 5.37
CA ALA A 37 12.44 -17.96 6.23
C ALA A 37 11.20 -17.60 7.06
N GLY A 38 10.80 -16.32 7.04
CA GLY A 38 9.66 -15.84 7.80
C GLY A 38 8.32 -16.29 7.23
N ARG A 39 7.26 -16.00 7.97
CA ARG A 39 5.87 -16.34 7.61
C ARG A 39 5.03 -15.09 7.48
N PHE A 40 4.16 -15.10 6.48
CA PHE A 40 3.17 -14.06 6.30
C PHE A 40 1.98 -14.30 7.23
N HIS A 41 1.60 -13.26 7.96
CA HIS A 41 0.43 -13.22 8.82
C HIS A 41 -0.62 -12.27 8.22
N PRO A 42 -1.89 -12.69 8.09
CA PRO A 42 -2.94 -11.87 7.53
C PRO A 42 -3.52 -10.92 8.57
N TYR A 43 -3.69 -9.65 8.20
CA TYR A 43 -4.33 -8.63 9.02
C TYR A 43 -5.41 -7.89 8.20
N PRO A 44 -6.70 -8.02 8.55
CA PRO A 44 -7.77 -7.38 7.79
C PRO A 44 -7.77 -5.86 7.96
N VAL A 45 -7.79 -5.13 6.85
CA VAL A 45 -7.70 -3.67 6.79
C VAL A 45 -8.83 -3.05 5.97
N THR A 46 -9.23 -1.84 6.36
CA THR A 46 -9.91 -0.90 5.48
C THR A 46 -8.86 -0.02 4.82
N VAL A 47 -8.94 0.12 3.50
CA VAL A 47 -8.01 0.89 2.68
C VAL A 47 -8.70 2.17 2.23
N THR A 48 -7.98 3.30 2.33
CA THR A 48 -8.39 4.56 1.73
C THR A 48 -7.27 5.11 0.89
N LEU A 49 -7.54 5.34 -0.40
CA LEU A 49 -6.66 6.08 -1.29
C LEU A 49 -7.08 7.54 -1.32
N SER A 50 -6.10 8.44 -1.32
CA SER A 50 -6.31 9.89 -1.34
C SER A 50 -5.13 10.62 -1.99
N ASP A 51 -5.20 11.96 -2.00
CA ASP A 51 -4.18 12.84 -2.59
C ASP A 51 -3.99 12.56 -4.10
N PRO A 52 -5.03 12.79 -4.93
CA PRO A 52 -4.94 12.59 -6.36
C PRO A 52 -3.99 13.62 -6.99
N GLN A 53 -2.97 13.12 -7.66
CA GLN A 53 -1.98 13.92 -8.39
C GLN A 53 -2.01 13.55 -9.88
N PRO A 54 -1.71 14.49 -10.79
CA PRO A 54 -1.51 14.17 -12.21
C PRO A 54 -0.48 13.06 -12.36
N TRP A 55 -0.73 12.11 -13.25
CA TRP A 55 0.22 11.02 -13.52
C TRP A 55 1.22 11.45 -14.60
N PRO A 56 2.54 11.52 -14.29
CA PRO A 56 3.56 11.83 -15.29
C PRO A 56 3.44 10.94 -16.53
N HIS A 57 3.54 11.55 -17.71
CA HIS A 57 3.41 10.88 -19.02
C HIS A 57 2.03 10.28 -19.35
N HIS A 58 0.99 10.54 -18.53
CA HIS A 58 -0.38 10.10 -18.79
C HIS A 58 -1.36 11.28 -18.70
N PRO A 59 -1.49 12.10 -19.77
CA PRO A 59 -2.38 13.26 -19.78
C PRO A 59 -3.82 12.90 -19.43
N GLY A 60 -4.49 13.75 -18.65
CA GLY A 60 -5.89 13.54 -18.24
C GLY A 60 -6.10 12.43 -17.20
N THR A 61 -5.04 11.75 -16.76
CA THR A 61 -5.13 10.69 -15.76
C THR A 61 -4.57 11.16 -14.42
N GLN A 62 -5.32 10.92 -13.34
CA GLN A 62 -4.87 11.14 -11.97
C GLN A 62 -4.54 9.81 -11.30
N ARG A 63 -3.58 9.86 -10.38
CA ARG A 63 -3.23 8.76 -9.50
C ARG A 63 -3.33 9.20 -8.05
N PHE A 64 -3.80 8.32 -7.18
CA PHE A 64 -3.67 8.54 -5.75
C PHE A 64 -2.22 8.36 -5.32
N THR A 65 -1.76 9.22 -4.42
CA THR A 65 -0.37 9.20 -3.93
C THR A 65 -0.27 8.90 -2.44
N THR A 66 -1.41 8.73 -1.77
CA THR A 66 -1.48 8.39 -0.36
C THR A 66 -2.37 7.17 -0.18
N ILE A 67 -1.91 6.21 0.62
CA ILE A 67 -2.68 5.06 1.07
C ILE A 67 -2.76 5.09 2.59
N ARG A 68 -3.97 4.96 3.14
CA ARG A 68 -4.22 4.76 4.56
C ARG A 68 -4.74 3.35 4.77
N LEU A 69 -4.15 2.63 5.71
CA LEU A 69 -4.60 1.32 6.17
C LEU A 69 -5.12 1.48 7.61
N LEU A 70 -6.38 1.12 7.80
CA LEU A 70 -7.00 1.01 9.12
C LEU A 70 -7.18 -0.47 9.43
N TYR A 71 -6.39 -1.00 10.36
CA TYR A 71 -6.57 -2.37 10.84
C TYR A 71 -7.90 -2.48 11.57
N THR A 72 -8.74 -3.42 11.15
CA THR A 72 -10.07 -3.62 11.74
C THR A 72 -9.98 -4.32 13.10
N HIS A 73 -8.97 -5.18 13.25
CA HIS A 73 -8.67 -5.96 14.44
C HIS A 73 -7.36 -5.49 15.12
N THR A 74 -6.69 -6.39 15.85
CA THR A 74 -5.38 -6.15 16.44
C THR A 74 -4.32 -6.02 15.33
N PRO A 75 -3.60 -4.89 15.26
CA PRO A 75 -2.55 -4.70 14.27
C PRO A 75 -1.29 -5.53 14.59
N PRO A 76 -0.39 -5.72 13.63
CA PRO A 76 0.95 -6.25 13.90
C PRO A 76 1.71 -5.31 14.84
N THR A 77 2.44 -5.83 15.81
CA THR A 77 3.28 -5.00 16.70
C THR A 77 4.62 -4.72 16.03
N PRO A 78 5.15 -3.48 16.05
CA PRO A 78 4.69 -2.30 16.79
C PRO A 78 3.81 -1.32 15.98
N THR A 79 3.21 -1.77 14.89
CA THR A 79 2.44 -0.93 13.97
C THR A 79 1.18 -0.38 14.66
N PRO A 80 0.90 0.94 14.55
CA PRO A 80 -0.37 1.51 14.98
C PRO A 80 -1.57 0.92 14.23
N LYS A 81 -2.76 1.02 14.83
CA LYS A 81 -4.02 0.57 14.19
C LYS A 81 -4.37 1.38 12.93
N ASP A 82 -3.88 2.61 12.84
CA ASP A 82 -4.11 3.51 11.72
C ASP A 82 -2.76 3.98 11.19
N VAL A 83 -2.44 3.61 9.94
CA VAL A 83 -1.17 3.94 9.30
C VAL A 83 -1.40 4.53 7.93
N THR A 84 -0.57 5.52 7.59
CA THR A 84 -0.61 6.17 6.29
C THR A 84 0.77 6.11 5.64
N TYR A 85 0.80 5.66 4.40
CA TYR A 85 2.00 5.58 3.57
C TYR A 85 1.84 6.47 2.34
N LYS A 86 2.97 7.01 1.87
CA LYS A 86 3.04 7.60 0.53
C LYS A 86 3.27 6.50 -0.49
N LEU A 87 2.45 6.50 -1.53
CA LEU A 87 2.64 5.63 -2.69
C LEU A 87 3.75 6.26 -3.53
N VAL A 88 4.95 5.69 -3.42
CA VAL A 88 6.08 6.08 -4.25
C VAL A 88 5.97 5.31 -5.56
N TYR A 89 6.01 6.06 -6.65
CA TYR A 89 6.17 5.48 -7.97
C TYR A 89 7.63 5.63 -8.36
N ASP A 90 8.35 4.52 -8.39
CA ASP A 90 9.68 4.48 -8.99
C ASP A 90 9.50 4.61 -10.50
N THR A 91 9.62 5.83 -11.02
CA THR A 91 9.86 6.01 -12.46
C THR A 91 11.17 5.30 -12.79
N PRO A 92 11.19 4.27 -13.65
CA PRO A 92 12.47 3.75 -14.13
C PRO A 92 13.23 4.91 -14.76
N THR A 93 14.45 5.16 -14.28
CA THR A 93 15.34 6.14 -14.90
C THR A 93 15.50 5.74 -16.37
N PRO A 94 15.26 6.65 -17.34
CA PRO A 94 15.50 6.32 -18.73
C PRO A 94 16.97 5.90 -18.87
N THR A 95 17.22 4.69 -19.36
CA THR A 95 18.57 4.21 -19.65
C THR A 95 19.21 5.19 -20.64
N PRO A 96 20.39 5.75 -20.36
CA PRO A 96 21.07 6.58 -21.35
C PRO A 96 21.37 5.73 -22.59
N THR A 97 20.89 6.18 -23.76
CA THR A 97 21.26 5.60 -25.06
C THR A 97 22.77 5.83 -25.27
N PRO A 98 23.52 4.83 -25.79
CA PRO A 98 24.96 4.96 -26.04
C PRO A 98 25.31 6.05 -27.04
#